data_AF-A0A937NF61-F1
#
_entry.id   AF-A0A937NF61-F1
#
_cell.length_a   1.000
_cell.length_b   1.000
_cell.length_c   1.000
_cell.angle_alpha   90.00
_cell.angle_beta   90.00
_cell.angle_gamma   90.00
#
_symmetry.space_group_name_H-M   'P 1'
#
loop_
_entity.id
_entity.type
_entity.pdbx_description
1 polymer ?
#
loop_
_entity_poly.entity_id
_entity_poly.type
_entity_poly.pdbx_seq_one_letter_code
_entity_poly.pdbx_strand_id
1 'polypeptide(L)'
;MIDSERLRNAYDRAREQLLAERTADGHWIGQLSTSALSTATAVSALSVVREHGGADARFDDAIEGGVRWLTAHQNDDGGFGDTDKSYSNIATTMLVSAAFHLAGKADQNVALLKRADAYIQSKGAVAGLRQRYGKDKTFAVPILTNCALAGLASWKDVSALPFELACVPQRFYRFARMPVVSYAIPALVAIGQARYFHRKPLLPWMRLIRWAAKRPSLRALRRMQPESGGYLEATPLTSFVVMSLASAGGVDHPVTQEGVRFLLDSMLDDGSWPIDTNLATWTTTLAMGALAGVGEDVVTLGCLDWLLSCQHRRVHPFTGADPGGWGWTDLSGAVPDADDTPGALLALAVWRNSPSCSERDRARINEAATAGIEWLLNIQNSNGGWPTFCRGWGKLPFDRSGADLTAHALRALKAWWDLPFGKRLEHAADAGFLFLAQRQREDGSWNPLWFGNQDHPDEENPIYGTAKVLLAYRDWQRAGTEQAKAALAWLCTSQNDDGGWGGGTAVVDASEGRRQSSVEETALTVETLASMPLSEDQRMHLERGGAWLVEAVESDAFLDAAPIGFYFAKLWYYEKLYPLIFTVSALGKVKMLY
;
A
#
# COMPACT_ATOMS: atom_id res chain seq x y z
N MET A 1 30.70 -18.22 -8.23
CA MET A 1 30.31 -19.06 -7.08
C MET A 1 30.46 -18.32 -5.77
N ILE A 2 29.36 -18.28 -5.02
CA ILE A 2 29.27 -17.69 -3.68
C ILE A 2 29.92 -18.68 -2.71
N ASP A 3 30.77 -18.20 -1.81
CA ASP A 3 31.34 -19.04 -0.76
C ASP A 3 30.23 -19.56 0.18
N SER A 4 30.18 -20.87 0.40
CA SER A 4 29.08 -21.52 1.13
C SER A 4 29.01 -21.11 2.61
N GLU A 5 30.15 -20.79 3.22
CA GLU A 5 30.21 -20.31 4.60
C GLU A 5 29.70 -18.87 4.68
N ARG A 6 30.15 -17.98 3.78
CA ARG A 6 29.63 -16.61 3.67
C ARG A 6 28.11 -16.59 3.44
N LEU A 7 27.60 -17.43 2.54
CA LEU A 7 26.16 -17.53 2.28
C LEU A 7 25.38 -17.96 3.52
N ARG A 8 25.88 -18.97 4.25
CA ARG A 8 25.23 -19.44 5.48
C ARG A 8 25.22 -18.36 6.55
N ASN A 9 26.35 -17.69 6.77
CA ASN A 9 26.48 -16.62 7.75
C ASN A 9 25.55 -15.44 7.43
N ALA A 10 25.47 -15.03 6.15
CA ALA A 10 24.55 -13.98 5.72
C ALA A 10 23.08 -14.37 5.94
N TYR A 11 22.69 -15.59 5.57
CA TYR A 11 21.34 -16.08 5.82
C TYR A 11 21.01 -16.12 7.33
N ASP A 12 21.90 -16.67 8.15
CA ASP A 12 21.68 -16.81 9.59
C ASP A 12 21.56 -15.42 10.26
N ARG A 13 22.38 -14.44 9.85
CA ARG A 13 22.28 -13.04 10.30
C ARG A 13 20.94 -12.40 9.92
N ALA A 14 20.54 -12.51 8.64
CA ALA A 14 19.27 -11.93 8.18
C ALA A 14 18.06 -12.57 8.89
N ARG A 15 18.12 -13.89 9.11
CA ARG A 15 17.10 -14.63 9.85
C ARG A 15 17.02 -14.21 11.31
N GLU A 16 18.15 -14.06 11.99
CA GLU A 16 18.19 -13.60 13.39
C GLU A 16 17.57 -12.21 13.52
N GLN A 17 17.92 -11.28 12.63
CA GLN A 17 17.32 -9.94 12.61
C GLN A 17 15.81 -9.98 12.37
N LEU A 18 15.35 -10.79 11.40
CA LEU A 18 13.91 -10.95 11.17
C LEU A 18 13.19 -11.49 12.42
N LEU A 19 13.75 -12.52 13.08
CA LEU A 19 13.13 -13.09 14.28
C LEU A 19 13.14 -12.14 15.49
N ALA A 20 14.11 -11.23 15.57
CA ALA A 20 14.19 -10.22 16.62
C ALA A 20 13.07 -9.16 16.52
N GLU A 21 12.51 -8.96 15.34
CA GLU A 21 11.40 -8.01 15.08
C GLU A 21 10.01 -8.58 15.43
N ARG A 22 9.94 -9.80 15.98
CA ARG A 22 8.67 -10.43 16.38
C ARG A 22 8.10 -9.79 17.65
N THR A 23 6.78 -9.71 17.70
CA THR A 23 6.05 -9.40 18.93
C THR A 23 6.05 -10.59 19.89
N ALA A 24 5.62 -10.35 21.14
CA ALA A 24 5.42 -11.41 22.13
C ALA A 24 4.37 -12.44 21.68
N ASP A 25 3.41 -12.04 20.85
CA ASP A 25 2.39 -12.90 20.24
C ASP A 25 2.88 -13.60 18.96
N GLY A 26 4.16 -13.43 18.64
CA GLY A 26 4.89 -14.19 17.63
C GLY A 26 4.71 -13.74 16.19
N HIS A 27 3.95 -12.68 15.93
CA HIS A 27 3.75 -12.07 14.61
C HIS A 27 4.66 -10.85 14.42
N TRP A 28 4.60 -10.21 13.24
CA TRP A 28 5.34 -9.00 12.89
C TRP A 28 4.37 -7.87 12.61
N ILE A 29 4.61 -6.71 13.21
CA ILE A 29 3.79 -5.50 12.97
C ILE A 29 4.38 -4.68 11.80
N GLY A 30 5.71 -4.62 11.74
CA GLY A 30 6.42 -3.74 10.82
C GLY A 30 6.40 -2.27 11.24
N GLN A 31 6.94 -1.42 10.39
CA GLN A 31 6.93 0.02 10.57
C GLN A 31 7.00 0.71 9.21
N LEU A 32 5.89 1.37 8.85
CA LEU A 32 5.80 2.18 7.65
C LEU A 32 6.62 3.45 7.80
N SER A 33 7.19 3.88 6.69
CA SER A 33 7.94 5.12 6.57
C SER A 33 7.17 6.33 7.09
N THR A 34 7.90 7.25 7.70
CA THR A 34 7.42 8.63 7.93
C THR A 34 6.92 9.23 6.61
N SER A 35 5.97 10.16 6.67
CA SER A 35 5.43 10.79 5.48
C SER A 35 5.19 12.28 5.64
N ALA A 36 5.85 13.10 4.81
CA ALA A 36 5.57 14.53 4.76
C ALA A 36 4.13 14.81 4.31
N LEU A 37 3.58 13.99 3.42
CA LEU A 37 2.19 14.07 2.98
C LEU A 37 1.23 13.82 4.14
N SER A 38 1.40 12.70 4.86
CA SER A 38 0.53 12.36 5.98
C SER A 38 0.65 13.38 7.11
N THR A 39 1.88 13.73 7.49
CA THR A 39 2.16 14.71 8.53
C THR A 39 1.51 16.05 8.21
N ALA A 40 1.64 16.55 6.97
CA ALA A 40 1.00 17.78 6.55
C ALA A 40 -0.53 17.70 6.63
N THR A 41 -1.14 16.59 6.19
CA THR A 41 -2.60 16.44 6.29
C THR A 41 -3.10 16.36 7.72
N ALA A 42 -2.39 15.66 8.62
CA ALA A 42 -2.73 15.55 10.04
C ALA A 42 -2.61 16.92 10.72
N VAL A 43 -1.51 17.64 10.50
CA VAL A 43 -1.31 19.01 11.00
C VAL A 43 -2.42 19.93 10.52
N SER A 44 -2.77 19.90 9.22
CA SER A 44 -3.91 20.66 8.69
C SER A 44 -5.22 20.31 9.39
N ALA A 45 -5.51 19.03 9.59
CA ALA A 45 -6.76 18.58 10.19
C ALA A 45 -6.88 19.00 11.66
N LEU A 46 -5.85 18.75 12.46
CA LEU A 46 -5.80 19.15 13.86
C LEU A 46 -5.86 20.67 14.01
N SER A 47 -5.20 21.43 13.12
CA SER A 47 -5.24 22.90 13.13
C SER A 47 -6.65 23.44 12.86
N VAL A 48 -7.36 22.88 11.86
CA VAL A 48 -8.74 23.28 11.56
C VAL A 48 -9.70 22.90 12.68
N VAL A 49 -9.51 21.72 13.30
CA VAL A 49 -10.29 21.30 14.47
C VAL A 49 -10.06 22.24 15.65
N ARG A 50 -8.81 22.58 15.97
CA ARG A 50 -8.45 23.54 17.03
C ARG A 50 -9.11 24.90 16.80
N GLU A 51 -9.07 25.41 15.57
CA GLU A 51 -9.69 26.70 15.20
C GLU A 51 -11.21 26.70 15.45
N HIS A 52 -11.90 25.60 15.13
CA HIS A 52 -13.37 25.52 15.18
C HIS A 52 -13.94 24.94 16.49
N GLY A 53 -13.14 24.17 17.23
CA GLY A 53 -13.54 23.43 18.44
C GLY A 53 -12.96 24.00 19.74
N GLY A 54 -11.98 24.91 19.67
CA GLY A 54 -11.31 25.48 20.84
C GLY A 54 -9.96 24.85 21.14
N ALA A 55 -9.26 25.40 22.13
CA ALA A 55 -7.92 24.98 22.50
C ALA A 55 -7.93 23.63 23.26
N ASP A 56 -7.04 22.73 22.84
CA ASP A 56 -6.71 21.46 23.51
C ASP A 56 -5.20 21.27 23.40
N ALA A 57 -4.52 21.11 24.53
CA ALA A 57 -3.07 21.00 24.59
C ALA A 57 -2.53 19.85 23.74
N ARG A 58 -3.31 18.76 23.60
CA ARG A 58 -2.93 17.60 22.77
C ARG A 58 -2.82 17.98 21.29
N PHE A 59 -3.65 18.92 20.81
CA PHE A 59 -3.54 19.40 19.44
C PHE A 59 -2.30 20.27 19.27
N ASP A 60 -1.99 21.11 20.25
CA ASP A 60 -0.84 22.00 20.17
C ASP A 60 0.48 21.21 20.12
N ASP A 61 0.63 20.21 20.99
CA ASP A 61 1.81 19.32 20.99
C ASP A 61 1.93 18.55 19.67
N ALA A 62 0.82 18.00 19.16
CA ALA A 62 0.78 17.24 17.92
C ALA A 62 1.12 18.12 16.69
N ILE A 63 0.54 19.31 16.61
CA ILE A 63 0.78 20.30 15.55
C ILE A 63 2.24 20.76 15.59
N GLU A 64 2.79 21.04 16.77
CA GLU A 64 4.17 21.48 16.92
C GLU A 64 5.18 20.38 16.57
N GLY A 65 4.91 19.13 16.97
CA GLY A 65 5.67 17.95 16.53
C GLY A 65 5.72 17.83 15.01
N GLY A 66 4.55 17.81 14.36
CA GLY A 66 4.45 17.68 12.91
C GLY A 66 5.10 18.83 12.15
N VAL A 67 4.91 20.09 12.59
CA VAL A 67 5.55 21.25 11.96
C VAL A 67 7.08 21.20 12.08
N ARG A 68 7.60 20.82 13.25
CA ARG A 68 9.04 20.66 13.47
C ARG A 68 9.60 19.57 12.57
N TRP A 69 8.90 18.44 12.46
CA TRP A 69 9.29 17.36 11.56
C TRP A 69 9.32 17.83 10.10
N LEU A 70 8.25 18.47 9.61
CA LEU A 70 8.19 19.01 8.24
C LEU A 70 9.29 20.05 7.97
N THR A 71 9.65 20.84 8.97
CA THR A 71 10.73 21.84 8.84
C THR A 71 12.09 21.19 8.59
N ALA A 72 12.32 20.00 9.17
CA ALA A 72 13.58 19.27 9.05
C ALA A 72 13.71 18.43 7.77
N HIS A 73 12.63 18.22 7.02
CA HIS A 73 12.59 17.26 5.89
C HIS A 73 12.23 17.90 4.54
N GLN A 74 12.63 19.17 4.31
CA GLN A 74 12.55 19.79 2.98
C GLN A 74 13.71 19.33 2.11
N ASN A 75 13.43 18.81 0.92
CA ASN A 75 14.47 18.40 -0.04
C ASN A 75 15.28 19.60 -0.57
N ASP A 76 16.44 19.33 -1.16
CA ASP A 76 17.35 20.37 -1.67
C ASP A 76 16.74 21.22 -2.80
N ASP A 77 15.84 20.65 -3.60
CA ASP A 77 15.10 21.36 -4.63
C ASP A 77 13.97 22.26 -4.09
N GLY A 78 13.78 22.28 -2.76
CA GLY A 78 12.77 23.07 -2.06
C GLY A 78 11.39 22.40 -1.97
N GLY A 79 11.18 21.26 -2.62
CA GLY A 79 9.95 20.50 -2.53
C GLY A 79 9.95 19.50 -1.37
N PHE A 80 8.89 18.69 -1.33
CA PHE A 80 8.71 17.58 -0.40
C PHE A 80 8.27 16.32 -1.13
N GLY A 81 8.85 15.18 -0.77
CA GLY A 81 8.43 13.85 -1.23
C GLY A 81 7.36 13.23 -0.35
N ASP A 82 6.84 12.07 -0.76
CA ASP A 82 5.81 11.35 0.02
C ASP A 82 6.35 10.71 1.30
N THR A 83 7.65 10.40 1.33
CA THR A 83 8.43 9.91 2.48
C THR A 83 9.69 10.75 2.66
N ASP A 84 10.43 10.53 3.74
CA ASP A 84 11.76 11.09 3.99
C ASP A 84 12.83 10.67 2.96
N LYS A 85 12.56 9.63 2.16
CA LYS A 85 13.47 9.14 1.09
C LYS A 85 12.97 9.43 -0.33
N SER A 86 11.83 10.09 -0.47
CA SER A 86 11.18 10.26 -1.78
C SER A 86 11.54 11.57 -2.48
N TYR A 87 11.62 11.50 -3.81
CA TYR A 87 11.71 12.71 -4.63
C TYR A 87 10.54 13.65 -4.39
N SER A 88 10.84 14.94 -4.47
CA SER A 88 9.84 15.99 -4.35
C SER A 88 8.74 15.81 -5.37
N ASN A 89 7.48 16.01 -4.94
CA ASN A 89 6.35 16.09 -5.85
C ASN A 89 5.41 17.24 -5.50
N ILE A 90 4.65 17.69 -6.50
CA ILE A 90 3.80 18.89 -6.37
C ILE A 90 2.66 18.70 -5.36
N ALA A 91 2.12 17.48 -5.23
CA ALA A 91 1.00 17.21 -4.34
C ALA A 91 1.41 17.41 -2.88
N THR A 92 2.50 16.76 -2.47
CA THR A 92 2.99 16.82 -1.10
C THR A 92 3.50 18.20 -0.75
N THR A 93 4.24 18.85 -1.66
CA THR A 93 4.70 20.22 -1.45
C THR A 93 3.54 21.21 -1.23
N MET A 94 2.43 21.08 -1.99
CA MET A 94 1.24 21.91 -1.78
C MET A 94 0.56 21.64 -0.42
N LEU A 95 0.49 20.38 0.01
CA LEU A 95 -0.08 20.01 1.31
C LEU A 95 0.74 20.56 2.47
N VAL A 96 2.07 20.46 2.39
CA VAL A 96 2.99 21.00 3.40
C VAL A 96 2.82 22.52 3.52
N SER A 97 2.81 23.24 2.39
CA SER A 97 2.53 24.68 2.41
C SER A 97 1.19 25.01 3.07
N ALA A 98 0.12 24.27 2.77
CA ALA A 98 -1.17 24.46 3.41
C ALA A 98 -1.12 24.22 4.93
N ALA A 99 -0.38 23.19 5.38
CA ALA A 99 -0.25 22.85 6.79
C ALA A 99 0.43 23.97 7.61
N PHE A 100 1.51 24.58 7.10
CA PHE A 100 2.18 25.70 7.78
C PHE A 100 1.26 26.93 7.94
N HIS A 101 0.44 27.22 6.92
CA HIS A 101 -0.53 28.31 6.98
C HIS A 101 -1.65 28.03 7.98
N LEU A 102 -2.24 26.83 7.96
CA LEU A 102 -3.29 26.43 8.89
C LEU A 102 -2.80 26.34 10.34
N ALA A 103 -1.56 25.90 10.55
CA ALA A 103 -0.95 25.83 11.87
C ALA A 103 -0.61 27.21 12.47
N GLY A 104 -0.68 28.30 11.67
CA GLY A 104 -0.25 29.64 12.08
C GLY A 104 1.27 29.76 12.20
N LYS A 105 2.02 28.96 11.44
CA LYS A 105 3.49 28.88 11.50
C LYS A 105 4.19 29.42 10.25
N ALA A 106 3.44 29.99 9.30
CA ALA A 106 3.98 30.51 8.05
C ALA A 106 5.00 31.65 8.26
N ASP A 107 4.71 32.61 9.13
CA ASP A 107 5.59 33.76 9.39
C ASP A 107 6.93 33.37 10.04
N GLN A 108 6.97 32.22 10.73
CA GLN A 108 8.19 31.68 11.34
C GLN A 108 9.03 30.88 10.34
N ASN A 109 8.46 30.52 9.18
CA ASN A 109 9.06 29.59 8.21
C ASN A 109 9.12 30.16 6.78
N VAL A 110 9.28 31.49 6.66
CA VAL A 110 9.23 32.21 5.37
C VAL A 110 10.23 31.69 4.35
N ALA A 111 11.47 31.38 4.75
CA ALA A 111 12.50 30.89 3.84
C ALA A 111 12.15 29.52 3.25
N LEU A 112 11.66 28.60 4.10
CA LEU A 112 11.19 27.27 3.69
C LEU A 112 10.03 27.39 2.71
N LEU A 113 9.01 28.18 3.05
CA LEU A 113 7.82 28.37 2.21
C LEU A 113 8.15 29.04 0.87
N LYS A 114 9.14 29.95 0.83
CA LYS A 114 9.61 30.55 -0.42
C LYS A 114 10.22 29.51 -1.37
N ARG A 115 10.99 28.56 -0.85
CA ARG A 115 11.55 27.45 -1.64
C ARG A 115 10.44 26.49 -2.11
N ALA A 116 9.50 26.16 -1.23
CA ALA A 116 8.34 25.33 -1.56
C ALA A 116 7.46 25.97 -2.65
N ASP A 117 7.20 27.27 -2.56
CA ASP A 117 6.45 27.99 -3.61
C ASP A 117 7.22 27.99 -4.94
N ALA A 118 8.53 28.26 -4.94
CA ALA A 118 9.34 28.19 -6.15
C ALA A 118 9.27 26.80 -6.81
N TYR A 119 9.32 25.72 -6.02
CA TYR A 119 9.11 24.37 -6.51
C TYR A 119 7.69 24.21 -7.11
N ILE A 120 6.64 24.58 -6.40
CA ILE A 120 5.24 24.49 -6.86
C ILE A 120 5.04 25.24 -8.19
N GLN A 121 5.57 26.46 -8.30
CA GLN A 121 5.50 27.26 -9.53
C GLN A 121 6.24 26.58 -10.69
N SER A 122 7.44 26.03 -10.44
CA SER A 122 8.22 25.32 -11.46
C SER A 122 7.49 24.09 -12.03
N LYS A 123 6.62 23.47 -11.22
CA LYS A 123 5.80 22.32 -11.62
C LYS A 123 4.44 22.73 -12.20
N GLY A 124 4.16 24.02 -12.37
CA GLY A 124 2.94 24.54 -13.00
C GLY A 124 1.74 24.71 -12.05
N ALA A 125 1.98 24.76 -10.73
CA ALA A 125 0.97 25.00 -9.70
C ALA A 125 -0.29 24.11 -9.87
N VAL A 126 -1.50 24.69 -9.78
CA VAL A 126 -2.77 23.95 -9.89
C VAL A 126 -2.90 23.20 -11.23
N ALA A 127 -2.35 23.74 -12.33
CA ALA A 127 -2.36 23.06 -13.62
C ALA A 127 -1.46 21.81 -13.61
N GLY A 128 -0.27 21.92 -13.01
CA GLY A 128 0.64 20.80 -12.78
C GLY A 128 0.03 19.69 -11.93
N LEU A 129 -0.67 20.06 -10.86
CA LEU A 129 -1.37 19.10 -10.00
C LEU A 129 -2.43 18.32 -10.80
N ARG A 130 -3.21 19.02 -11.61
CA ARG A 130 -4.22 18.39 -12.49
C ARG A 130 -3.58 17.53 -13.57
N GLN A 131 -2.38 17.88 -14.05
CA GLN A 131 -1.63 17.06 -15.00
C GLN A 131 -1.16 15.74 -14.37
N ARG A 132 -0.63 15.77 -13.13
CA ARG A 132 -0.12 14.56 -12.42
C ARG A 132 -1.19 13.48 -12.20
N TYR A 133 -2.42 13.89 -11.85
CA TYR A 133 -3.53 12.97 -11.56
C TYR A 133 -4.56 12.84 -12.71
N GLY A 134 -4.41 13.64 -13.76
CA GLY A 134 -5.27 13.59 -14.94
C GLY A 134 -6.75 13.88 -14.62
N LYS A 135 -7.64 13.02 -15.11
CA LYS A 135 -9.09 13.18 -14.95
C LYS A 135 -9.62 12.63 -13.61
N ASP A 136 -8.79 11.90 -12.86
CA ASP A 136 -9.17 11.33 -11.58
C ASP A 136 -9.23 12.45 -10.51
N LYS A 137 -10.40 12.61 -9.91
CA LYS A 137 -10.65 13.62 -8.89
C LYS A 137 -10.29 13.14 -7.48
N THR A 138 -9.90 11.88 -7.33
CA THR A 138 -9.63 11.24 -6.05
C THR A 138 -8.53 11.94 -5.26
N PHE A 139 -7.47 12.43 -5.92
CA PHE A 139 -6.34 13.10 -5.24
C PHE A 139 -6.37 14.62 -5.37
N ALA A 140 -6.60 15.14 -6.57
CA ALA A 140 -6.52 16.59 -6.82
C ALA A 140 -7.56 17.39 -6.02
N VAL A 141 -8.76 16.84 -5.78
CA VAL A 141 -9.82 17.55 -5.06
C VAL A 141 -9.54 17.66 -3.56
N PRO A 142 -9.13 16.59 -2.84
CA PRO A 142 -8.68 16.72 -1.45
C PRO A 142 -7.51 17.70 -1.25
N ILE A 143 -6.49 17.65 -2.12
CA ILE A 143 -5.32 18.54 -2.02
C ILE A 143 -5.74 20.01 -2.18
N LEU A 144 -6.54 20.31 -3.21
CA LEU A 144 -7.06 21.66 -3.41
C LEU A 144 -8.03 22.09 -2.30
N THR A 145 -8.72 21.16 -1.65
CA THR A 145 -9.57 21.46 -0.49
C THR A 145 -8.72 21.91 0.69
N ASN A 146 -7.64 21.18 1.01
CA ASN A 146 -6.70 21.60 2.05
C ASN A 146 -6.07 22.98 1.74
N CYS A 147 -5.64 23.19 0.49
CA CYS A 147 -5.12 24.50 0.06
C CYS A 147 -6.16 25.61 0.16
N ALA A 148 -7.43 25.33 -0.14
CA ALA A 148 -8.50 26.32 -0.03
C ALA A 148 -8.85 26.65 1.43
N LEU A 149 -8.77 25.68 2.34
CA LEU A 149 -8.87 25.91 3.78
C LEU A 149 -7.73 26.80 4.28
N ALA A 150 -6.51 26.59 3.78
CA ALA A 150 -5.35 27.41 4.09
C ALA A 150 -5.33 28.81 3.42
N GLY A 151 -6.32 29.12 2.58
CA GLY A 151 -6.37 30.37 1.80
C GLY A 151 -5.39 30.44 0.62
N LEU A 152 -4.72 29.33 0.28
CA LEU A 152 -3.75 29.22 -0.82
C LEU A 152 -4.39 28.88 -2.17
N ALA A 153 -5.65 28.46 -2.18
CA ALA A 153 -6.42 28.20 -3.40
C ALA A 153 -7.84 28.73 -3.29
N SER A 154 -8.48 28.99 -4.43
CA SER A 154 -9.90 29.34 -4.41
C SER A 154 -10.77 28.10 -4.28
N TRP A 155 -11.84 28.18 -3.50
CA TRP A 155 -12.96 27.22 -3.60
C TRP A 155 -13.57 27.15 -5.02
N LYS A 156 -13.19 28.05 -5.93
CA LYS A 156 -13.49 27.92 -7.36
C LYS A 156 -12.76 26.79 -8.07
N ASP A 157 -11.56 26.47 -7.62
CA ASP A 157 -10.71 25.44 -8.22
C ASP A 157 -11.01 24.04 -7.70
N VAL A 158 -11.64 23.96 -6.53
CA VAL A 158 -12.14 22.72 -5.92
C VAL A 158 -13.39 22.25 -6.66
N SER A 159 -13.27 21.12 -7.37
CA SER A 159 -14.40 20.48 -8.03
C SER A 159 -15.47 20.07 -7.02
N ALA A 160 -16.74 20.29 -7.34
CA ALA A 160 -17.83 19.82 -6.51
C ALA A 160 -17.93 18.29 -6.56
N LEU A 161 -17.86 17.65 -5.39
CA LEU A 161 -18.14 16.22 -5.24
C LEU A 161 -19.61 16.00 -4.85
N PRO A 162 -20.35 15.12 -5.54
CA PRO A 162 -21.77 14.89 -5.31
C PRO A 162 -21.99 13.98 -4.10
N PHE A 163 -21.89 14.54 -2.88
CA PHE A 163 -22.06 13.78 -1.64
C PHE A 163 -23.45 13.13 -1.49
N GLU A 164 -24.45 13.63 -2.23
CA GLU A 164 -25.76 13.01 -2.35
C GLU A 164 -25.72 11.56 -2.86
N LEU A 165 -24.70 11.18 -3.63
CA LEU A 165 -24.55 9.81 -4.13
C LEU A 165 -24.25 8.80 -3.02
N ALA A 166 -23.67 9.23 -1.89
CA ALA A 166 -23.43 8.35 -0.75
C ALA A 166 -24.73 7.87 -0.09
N CYS A 167 -25.84 8.58 -0.30
CA CYS A 167 -27.17 8.20 0.20
C CYS A 167 -27.77 6.99 -0.53
N VAL A 168 -27.24 6.65 -1.70
CA VAL A 168 -27.66 5.45 -2.46
C VAL A 168 -27.18 4.20 -1.70
N PRO A 169 -27.95 3.09 -1.66
CA PRO A 169 -27.47 1.86 -1.06
C PRO A 169 -26.20 1.32 -1.78
N GLN A 170 -25.21 0.85 -1.02
CA GLN A 170 -23.90 0.37 -1.52
C GLN A 170 -24.01 -0.58 -2.72
N ARG A 171 -24.94 -1.54 -2.69
CA ARG A 171 -25.20 -2.49 -3.79
C ARG A 171 -25.51 -1.84 -5.15
N PHE A 172 -25.94 -0.58 -5.15
CA PHE A 172 -26.25 0.21 -6.33
C PHE A 172 -25.17 1.24 -6.68
N TYR A 173 -24.07 1.35 -5.92
CA TYR A 173 -22.96 2.25 -6.26
C TYR A 173 -22.38 1.98 -7.65
N ARG A 174 -22.40 0.71 -8.08
CA ARG A 174 -22.06 0.31 -9.46
C ARG A 174 -22.85 1.05 -10.55
N PHE A 175 -24.08 1.48 -10.27
CA PHE A 175 -24.93 2.20 -11.23
C PHE A 175 -24.78 3.72 -11.11
N ALA A 176 -24.16 4.21 -10.02
CA ALA A 176 -24.12 5.62 -9.67
C ALA A 176 -23.05 6.45 -10.41
N ARG A 177 -22.23 5.85 -11.30
CA ARG A 177 -21.14 6.51 -12.07
C ARG A 177 -20.38 7.57 -11.25
N MET A 178 -19.92 7.20 -10.06
CA MET A 178 -19.27 8.13 -9.14
C MET A 178 -17.96 8.68 -9.74
N PRO A 179 -17.61 9.95 -9.49
CA PRO A 179 -16.38 10.56 -9.98
C PRO A 179 -15.13 10.19 -9.16
N VAL A 180 -15.29 9.32 -8.16
CA VAL A 180 -14.24 8.84 -7.26
C VAL A 180 -14.32 7.33 -7.15
N VAL A 181 -13.22 6.74 -6.70
CA VAL A 181 -13.10 5.30 -6.42
C VAL A 181 -13.87 4.90 -5.17
N SER A 182 -14.23 3.62 -5.05
CA SER A 182 -15.10 3.09 -3.99
C SER A 182 -14.61 3.43 -2.58
N TYR A 183 -13.29 3.44 -2.36
CA TYR A 183 -12.73 3.78 -1.05
C TYR A 183 -12.74 5.28 -0.73
N ALA A 184 -12.88 6.14 -1.75
CA ALA A 184 -12.86 7.60 -1.57
C ALA A 184 -14.24 8.16 -1.23
N ILE A 185 -15.23 7.31 -0.93
CA ILE A 185 -16.57 7.73 -0.51
C ILE A 185 -16.53 8.62 0.75
N PRO A 186 -15.75 8.33 1.81
CA PRO A 186 -15.65 9.21 2.96
C PRO A 186 -15.22 10.62 2.59
N ALA A 187 -14.17 10.74 1.77
CA ALA A 187 -13.69 12.00 1.23
C ALA A 187 -14.75 12.68 0.36
N LEU A 188 -15.46 11.95 -0.50
CA LEU A 188 -16.56 12.48 -1.31
C LEU A 188 -17.67 13.09 -0.45
N VAL A 189 -18.00 12.47 0.68
CA VAL A 189 -19.01 13.00 1.60
C VAL A 189 -18.48 14.25 2.30
N ALA A 190 -17.34 14.14 2.98
CA ALA A 190 -16.82 15.21 3.83
C ALA A 190 -16.42 16.45 3.02
N ILE A 191 -15.60 16.26 1.98
CA ILE A 191 -15.17 17.34 1.09
C ILE A 191 -16.36 17.89 0.29
N GLY A 192 -17.27 17.03 -0.16
CA GLY A 192 -18.49 17.47 -0.85
C GLY A 192 -19.33 18.41 0.00
N GLN A 193 -19.46 18.11 1.31
CA GLN A 193 -20.16 18.97 2.26
C GLN A 193 -19.39 20.27 2.57
N ALA A 194 -18.07 20.19 2.82
CA ALA A 194 -17.23 21.37 3.01
C ALA A 194 -17.32 22.32 1.81
N ARG A 195 -17.19 21.76 0.60
CA ARG A 195 -17.31 22.50 -0.64
C ARG A 195 -18.68 23.16 -0.82
N TYR A 196 -19.76 22.48 -0.41
CA TYR A 196 -21.11 23.03 -0.42
C TYR A 196 -21.30 24.17 0.60
N PHE A 197 -20.72 24.02 1.79
CA PHE A 197 -20.75 25.01 2.86
C PHE A 197 -20.03 26.30 2.45
N HIS A 198 -18.77 26.18 2.03
CA HIS A 198 -17.92 27.32 1.66
C HIS A 198 -18.30 27.96 0.33
N ARG A 199 -18.92 27.22 -0.59
CA ARG A 199 -19.46 27.79 -1.83
C ARG A 199 -20.67 27.02 -2.35
N LYS A 200 -21.85 27.55 -2.02
CA LYS A 200 -23.15 27.02 -2.45
C LYS A 200 -23.29 27.03 -3.98
N PRO A 201 -23.96 26.02 -4.57
CA PRO A 201 -24.27 26.01 -6.00
C PRO A 201 -25.17 27.19 -6.36
N LEU A 202 -25.10 27.67 -7.60
CA LEU A 202 -25.96 28.77 -8.08
C LEU A 202 -27.42 28.33 -8.22
N LEU A 203 -27.65 27.08 -8.62
CA LEU A 203 -28.97 26.52 -8.86
C LEU A 203 -29.72 26.20 -7.54
N PRO A 204 -30.92 26.78 -7.30
CA PRO A 204 -31.64 26.62 -6.03
C PRO A 204 -32.06 25.17 -5.72
N TRP A 205 -32.48 24.40 -6.72
CA TRP A 205 -32.89 23.01 -6.53
C TRP A 205 -31.72 22.11 -6.10
N MET A 206 -30.51 22.37 -6.61
CA MET A 206 -29.30 21.68 -6.15
C MET A 206 -28.99 22.02 -4.69
N ARG A 207 -29.29 23.24 -4.23
CA ARG A 207 -29.15 23.62 -2.82
C ARG A 207 -30.09 22.79 -1.94
N LEU A 208 -31.34 22.59 -2.39
CA LEU A 208 -32.33 21.80 -1.66
C LEU A 208 -31.93 20.33 -1.57
N ILE A 209 -31.54 19.71 -2.69
CA ILE A 209 -31.08 18.31 -2.72
C ILE A 209 -29.90 18.11 -1.76
N ARG A 210 -28.89 18.97 -1.85
CA ARG A 210 -27.69 18.87 -1.00
C ARG A 210 -27.98 19.12 0.47
N TRP A 211 -28.86 20.08 0.76
CA TRP A 211 -29.33 20.31 2.11
C TRP A 211 -30.03 19.07 2.68
N ALA A 212 -30.94 18.46 1.91
CA ALA A 212 -31.64 17.24 2.31
C ALA A 212 -30.70 16.03 2.45
N ALA A 213 -29.65 15.96 1.63
CA ALA A 213 -28.65 14.89 1.66
C ALA A 213 -27.60 15.03 2.78
N LYS A 214 -27.51 16.19 3.47
CA LYS A 214 -26.47 16.44 4.49
C LYS A 214 -26.49 15.39 5.61
N ARG A 215 -27.63 15.21 6.27
CA ARG A 215 -27.75 14.25 7.39
C ARG A 215 -27.68 12.78 6.93
N PRO A 216 -28.37 12.35 5.86
CA PRO A 216 -28.25 10.98 5.35
C PRO A 216 -26.81 10.61 4.94
N SER A 217 -26.07 11.51 4.28
CA SER A 217 -24.68 11.23 3.90
C SER A 217 -23.75 11.15 5.11
N LEU A 218 -23.95 11.95 6.17
CA LEU A 218 -23.20 11.78 7.43
C LEU A 218 -23.51 10.44 8.13
N ARG A 219 -24.74 9.93 8.04
CA ARG A 219 -25.07 8.59 8.56
C ARG A 219 -24.36 7.49 7.77
N ALA A 220 -24.27 7.62 6.44
CA ALA A 220 -23.50 6.70 5.62
C ALA A 220 -22.00 6.75 5.99
N LEU A 221 -21.46 7.95 6.16
CA LEU A 221 -20.08 8.18 6.58
C LEU A 221 -19.77 7.56 7.95
N ARG A 222 -20.65 7.73 8.94
CA ARG A 222 -20.49 7.12 10.27
C ARG A 222 -20.57 5.60 10.21
N ARG A 223 -21.44 5.03 9.38
CA ARG A 223 -21.53 3.57 9.21
C ARG A 223 -20.25 2.95 8.64
N MET A 224 -19.53 3.71 7.81
CA MET A 224 -18.28 3.26 7.20
C MET A 224 -17.07 3.41 8.13
N GLN A 225 -17.18 4.19 9.21
CA GLN A 225 -16.06 4.44 10.11
C GLN A 225 -15.82 3.20 11.00
N PRO A 226 -14.63 2.61 10.96
CA PRO A 226 -14.24 1.48 11.80
C PRO A 226 -14.02 1.89 13.26
N GLU A 227 -13.79 0.89 14.12
CA GLU A 227 -13.60 1.07 15.57
C GLU A 227 -12.28 1.78 15.91
N SER A 228 -11.26 1.65 15.06
CA SER A 228 -10.01 2.41 15.12
C SER A 228 -10.23 3.91 14.98
N GLY A 229 -11.35 4.34 14.39
CA GLY A 229 -11.75 5.74 14.24
C GLY A 229 -11.29 6.38 12.93
N GLY A 230 -10.18 5.93 12.34
CA GLY A 230 -9.69 6.37 11.03
C GLY A 230 -10.43 5.69 9.87
N TYR A 231 -10.21 6.10 8.63
CA TYR A 231 -10.71 5.37 7.46
C TYR A 231 -9.56 4.65 6.76
N LEU A 232 -9.70 3.34 6.57
CA LEU A 232 -8.68 2.49 5.95
C LEU A 232 -7.34 2.53 6.70
N GLU A 233 -7.36 2.76 8.02
CA GLU A 233 -6.13 3.00 8.79
C GLU A 233 -5.22 4.11 8.21
N ALA A 234 -5.77 4.96 7.31
CA ALA A 234 -5.00 5.90 6.53
C ALA A 234 -5.05 7.30 7.14
N THR A 235 -3.88 7.84 7.49
CA THR A 235 -3.74 9.22 7.99
C THR A 235 -4.28 10.25 6.99
N PRO A 236 -3.93 10.21 5.68
CA PRO A 236 -4.35 11.26 4.76
C PRO A 236 -5.86 11.29 4.53
N LEU A 237 -6.48 10.13 4.32
CA LEU A 237 -7.94 10.03 4.11
C LEU A 237 -8.70 10.53 5.33
N THR A 238 -8.30 10.07 6.51
CA THR A 238 -8.91 10.48 7.78
C THR A 238 -8.77 11.99 8.00
N SER A 239 -7.58 12.53 7.76
CA SER A 239 -7.30 13.97 7.84
C SER A 239 -8.20 14.79 6.92
N PHE A 240 -8.36 14.39 5.65
CA PHE A 240 -9.23 15.08 4.71
C PHE A 240 -10.70 15.07 5.16
N VAL A 241 -11.16 13.97 5.77
CA VAL A 241 -12.50 13.89 6.35
C VAL A 241 -12.64 14.84 7.54
N VAL A 242 -11.71 14.76 8.50
CA VAL A 242 -11.72 15.56 9.74
C VAL A 242 -11.70 17.06 9.43
N MET A 243 -10.72 17.54 8.64
CA MET A 243 -10.59 18.96 8.30
C MET A 243 -11.83 19.49 7.55
N SER A 244 -12.40 18.67 6.67
CA SER A 244 -13.57 19.05 5.87
C SER A 244 -14.83 19.12 6.72
N LEU A 245 -15.05 18.18 7.63
CA LEU A 245 -16.21 18.22 8.53
C LEU A 245 -16.08 19.36 9.54
N ALA A 246 -14.91 19.54 10.15
CA ALA A 246 -14.66 20.61 11.11
C ALA A 246 -14.94 22.00 10.50
N SER A 247 -14.37 22.28 9.32
CA SER A 247 -14.59 23.55 8.60
C SER A 247 -16.03 23.75 8.10
N ALA A 248 -16.86 22.70 8.07
CA ALA A 248 -18.28 22.76 7.71
C ALA A 248 -19.22 22.82 8.93
N GLY A 249 -18.67 23.15 10.12
CA GLY A 249 -19.39 23.25 11.38
C GLY A 249 -19.70 21.89 12.03
N GLY A 250 -18.92 20.86 11.70
CA GLY A 250 -19.09 19.48 12.17
C GLY A 250 -18.02 19.03 13.18
N VAL A 251 -17.42 19.96 13.94
CA VAL A 251 -16.33 19.64 14.88
C VAL A 251 -16.78 18.63 15.96
N ASP A 252 -17.94 18.84 16.56
CA ASP A 252 -18.50 17.95 17.61
C ASP A 252 -19.16 16.68 17.05
N HIS A 253 -19.14 16.49 15.73
CA HIS A 253 -19.75 15.30 15.15
C HIS A 253 -18.93 14.06 15.53
N PRO A 254 -19.55 12.93 15.92
CA PRO A 254 -18.82 11.73 16.35
C PRO A 254 -17.79 11.22 15.33
N VAL A 255 -18.06 11.39 14.03
CA VAL A 255 -17.08 11.05 12.98
C VAL A 255 -15.80 11.86 13.11
N THR A 256 -15.92 13.16 13.34
CA THR A 256 -14.78 14.05 13.48
C THR A 256 -14.01 13.72 14.75
N GLN A 257 -14.71 13.49 15.87
CA GLN A 257 -14.07 13.17 17.15
C GLN A 257 -13.29 11.85 17.11
N GLU A 258 -13.87 10.78 16.54
CA GLU A 258 -13.15 9.51 16.36
C GLU A 258 -11.99 9.64 15.36
N GLY A 259 -12.14 10.46 14.32
CA GLY A 259 -11.05 10.74 13.39
C GLY A 259 -9.90 11.51 14.05
N VAL A 260 -10.21 12.46 14.94
CA VAL A 260 -9.19 13.16 15.74
C VAL A 260 -8.49 12.20 16.69
N ARG A 261 -9.24 11.32 17.37
CA ARG A 261 -8.64 10.27 18.21
C ARG A 261 -7.66 9.42 17.40
N PHE A 262 -8.09 8.91 16.25
CA PHE A 262 -7.22 8.15 15.35
C PHE A 262 -5.93 8.91 14.99
N LEU A 263 -6.03 10.18 14.61
CA LEU A 263 -4.86 10.98 14.26
C LEU A 263 -3.91 11.19 15.44
N LEU A 264 -4.42 11.36 16.66
CA LEU A 264 -3.55 11.46 17.83
C LEU A 264 -2.92 10.11 18.19
N ASP A 265 -3.67 9.01 18.07
CA ASP A 265 -3.22 7.66 18.40
C ASP A 265 -2.19 7.11 17.38
N SER A 266 -2.20 7.59 16.12
CA SER A 266 -1.32 7.13 15.04
C SER A 266 -0.06 7.99 14.82
N MET A 267 0.14 9.01 15.64
CA MET A 267 1.35 9.85 15.60
C MET A 267 2.57 9.05 16.05
N LEU A 268 3.68 9.17 15.33
CA LEU A 268 4.96 8.57 15.72
C LEU A 268 5.68 9.45 16.76
N ASP A 269 6.61 8.85 17.51
CA ASP A 269 7.37 9.52 18.56
C ASP A 269 8.20 10.72 18.05
N ASP A 270 8.60 10.72 16.78
CA ASP A 270 9.34 11.82 16.14
C ASP A 270 8.45 13.00 15.72
N GLY A 271 7.14 12.83 15.89
CA GLY A 271 6.10 13.79 15.57
C GLY A 271 5.59 13.75 14.13
N SER A 272 5.99 12.75 13.35
CA SER A 272 5.46 12.50 12.02
C SER A 272 4.28 11.53 12.04
N TRP A 273 3.66 11.37 10.88
CA TRP A 273 2.66 10.33 10.63
C TRP A 273 3.06 9.45 9.45
N PRO A 274 2.80 8.14 9.53
CA PRO A 274 2.90 7.25 8.39
C PRO A 274 1.67 7.39 7.49
N ILE A 275 1.71 6.79 6.31
CA ILE A 275 0.59 6.79 5.36
C ILE A 275 -0.59 5.92 5.79
N ASP A 276 -0.28 4.83 6.49
CA ASP A 276 -1.18 3.85 7.08
C ASP A 276 -0.60 3.45 8.45
N THR A 277 -1.41 2.89 9.35
CA THR A 277 -0.98 2.58 10.72
C THR A 277 0.13 1.52 10.76
N ASN A 278 -0.09 0.37 10.11
CA ASN A 278 0.90 -0.71 9.96
C ASN A 278 0.45 -1.73 8.90
N LEU A 279 1.32 -2.69 8.59
CA LEU A 279 1.07 -3.79 7.64
C LEU A 279 1.22 -5.17 8.32
N ALA A 280 0.69 -5.34 9.53
CA ALA A 280 0.99 -6.51 10.37
C ALA A 280 0.63 -7.85 9.70
N THR A 281 -0.56 -7.97 9.11
CA THR A 281 -1.00 -9.21 8.43
C THR A 281 -0.13 -9.49 7.21
N TRP A 282 0.14 -8.46 6.42
CA TRP A 282 0.97 -8.56 5.22
C TRP A 282 2.40 -9.02 5.57
N THR A 283 3.07 -8.31 6.47
CA THR A 283 4.45 -8.60 6.86
C THR A 283 4.58 -9.96 7.55
N THR A 284 3.62 -10.33 8.41
CA THR A 284 3.61 -11.64 9.08
C THR A 284 3.47 -12.78 8.07
N THR A 285 2.55 -12.68 7.12
CA THR A 285 2.33 -13.77 6.15
C THR A 285 3.52 -13.95 5.20
N LEU A 286 4.18 -12.85 4.82
CA LEU A 286 5.43 -12.90 4.06
C LEU A 286 6.58 -13.50 4.88
N ALA A 287 6.75 -13.10 6.15
CA ALA A 287 7.79 -13.64 7.05
C ALA A 287 7.62 -15.15 7.27
N MET A 288 6.38 -15.61 7.49
CA MET A 288 6.06 -17.04 7.57
C MET A 288 6.44 -17.78 6.29
N GLY A 289 6.14 -17.20 5.12
CA GLY A 289 6.51 -17.77 3.83
C GLY A 289 8.03 -17.87 3.63
N ALA A 290 8.78 -16.84 4.03
CA ALA A 290 10.24 -16.80 3.95
C ALA A 290 10.88 -17.90 4.81
N LEU A 291 10.46 -18.04 6.07
CA LEU A 291 10.96 -19.05 7.01
C LEU A 291 10.56 -20.47 6.60
N ALA A 292 9.29 -20.69 6.24
CA ALA A 292 8.83 -21.99 5.71
C ALA A 292 9.59 -22.39 4.44
N GLY A 293 10.01 -21.41 3.65
CA GLY A 293 10.70 -21.60 2.38
C GLY A 293 12.01 -22.39 2.48
N VAL A 294 12.63 -22.46 3.67
CA VAL A 294 13.86 -23.23 3.96
C VAL A 294 13.60 -24.46 4.83
N GLY A 295 12.33 -24.81 5.07
CA GLY A 295 11.95 -25.97 5.88
C GLY A 295 11.83 -25.71 7.39
N GLU A 296 11.78 -24.44 7.83
CA GLU A 296 11.49 -24.15 9.23
C GLU A 296 10.05 -24.48 9.59
N ASP A 297 9.88 -24.98 10.81
CA ASP A 297 8.56 -25.26 11.35
C ASP A 297 7.88 -23.99 11.85
N VAL A 298 7.02 -23.42 10.99
CA VAL A 298 6.25 -22.21 11.30
C VAL A 298 5.27 -22.37 12.46
N VAL A 299 4.95 -23.59 12.90
CA VAL A 299 4.09 -23.80 14.08
C VAL A 299 4.72 -23.21 15.33
N THR A 300 6.05 -23.23 15.41
CA THR A 300 6.83 -22.65 16.51
C THR A 300 6.69 -21.12 16.61
N LEU A 301 6.15 -20.48 15.58
CA LEU A 301 5.89 -19.03 15.61
C LEU A 301 4.73 -18.67 16.54
N GLY A 302 3.83 -19.59 16.84
CA GLY A 302 2.73 -19.36 17.80
C GLY A 302 1.69 -18.31 17.36
N CYS A 303 1.71 -17.85 16.11
CA CYS A 303 0.86 -16.74 15.62
C CYS A 303 -0.42 -17.18 14.89
N LEU A 304 -0.78 -18.48 14.90
CA LEU A 304 -1.96 -18.99 14.19
C LEU A 304 -3.27 -18.37 14.67
N ASP A 305 -3.46 -18.28 15.99
CA ASP A 305 -4.69 -17.73 16.55
C ASP A 305 -4.90 -16.27 16.15
N TRP A 306 -3.80 -15.50 16.14
CA TRP A 306 -3.79 -14.13 15.65
C TRP A 306 -4.14 -14.07 14.15
N LEU A 307 -3.46 -14.85 13.29
CA LEU A 307 -3.72 -14.85 11.84
C LEU A 307 -5.17 -15.27 11.49
N LEU A 308 -5.73 -16.23 12.22
CA LEU A 308 -7.14 -16.65 12.05
C LEU A 308 -8.15 -15.60 12.58
N SER A 309 -7.71 -14.71 13.48
CA SER A 309 -8.53 -13.60 13.99
C SER A 309 -8.60 -12.43 13.00
N CYS A 310 -7.54 -12.24 12.19
CA CYS A 310 -7.51 -11.22 11.13
C CYS A 310 -8.48 -11.49 9.98
N GLN A 311 -9.04 -12.70 9.88
CA GLN A 311 -10.00 -13.03 8.82
C GLN A 311 -11.32 -12.28 9.03
N HIS A 312 -11.80 -11.56 8.01
CA HIS A 312 -13.09 -10.90 8.07
C HIS A 312 -14.23 -11.92 8.01
N ARG A 313 -14.99 -12.04 9.11
CA ARG A 313 -16.12 -12.99 9.25
C ARG A 313 -17.50 -12.36 9.03
N ARG A 314 -17.55 -11.07 8.69
CA ARG A 314 -18.78 -10.33 8.42
C ARG A 314 -18.60 -9.47 7.18
N VAL A 315 -19.72 -9.06 6.58
CA VAL A 315 -19.72 -8.11 5.47
C VAL A 315 -19.02 -6.83 5.92
N HIS A 316 -18.01 -6.40 5.17
CA HIS A 316 -17.18 -5.27 5.55
C HIS A 316 -17.98 -3.96 5.47
N PRO A 317 -18.06 -3.14 6.54
CA PRO A 317 -18.95 -1.97 6.58
C PRO A 317 -18.57 -0.87 5.57
N PHE A 318 -17.27 -0.76 5.28
CA PHE A 318 -16.72 0.26 4.40
C PHE A 318 -16.98 -0.05 2.91
N THR A 319 -16.57 -1.23 2.44
CA THR A 319 -16.66 -1.65 1.04
C THR A 319 -17.91 -2.44 0.70
N GLY A 320 -18.56 -3.04 1.70
CA GLY A 320 -19.60 -4.04 1.49
C GLY A 320 -19.08 -5.37 0.95
N ALA A 321 -17.77 -5.64 1.08
CA ALA A 321 -17.17 -6.90 0.65
C ALA A 321 -17.73 -8.07 1.47
N ASP A 322 -17.93 -9.21 0.81
CA ASP A 322 -18.35 -10.45 1.45
C ASP A 322 -17.28 -10.92 2.48
N PRO A 323 -17.67 -11.66 3.52
CA PRO A 323 -16.71 -12.25 4.46
C PRO A 323 -15.83 -13.31 3.80
N GLY A 324 -14.66 -13.56 4.38
CA GLY A 324 -13.75 -14.64 4.01
C GLY A 324 -12.32 -14.19 3.71
N GLY A 325 -12.13 -12.93 3.30
CA GLY A 325 -10.80 -12.37 3.03
C GLY A 325 -10.07 -11.86 4.28
N TRP A 326 -8.81 -11.50 4.07
CA TRP A 326 -7.90 -10.80 5.01
C TRP A 326 -7.51 -9.46 4.42
N GLY A 327 -7.33 -8.46 5.27
CA GLY A 327 -6.67 -7.19 4.92
C GLY A 327 -5.26 -7.12 5.50
N TRP A 328 -4.54 -6.05 5.16
CA TRP A 328 -3.12 -5.84 5.47
C TRP A 328 -2.75 -5.76 6.96
N THR A 329 -3.71 -5.56 7.85
CA THR A 329 -3.51 -5.48 9.30
C THR A 329 -4.68 -6.12 10.08
N ASP A 330 -4.49 -6.38 11.37
CA ASP A 330 -5.52 -6.86 12.29
C ASP A 330 -6.47 -5.74 12.79
N LEU A 331 -6.15 -4.49 12.47
CA LEU A 331 -6.96 -3.33 12.84
C LEU A 331 -8.29 -3.26 12.06
N SER A 332 -9.31 -2.74 12.74
CA SER A 332 -10.70 -2.75 12.24
C SER A 332 -10.95 -1.94 10.95
N GLY A 333 -10.04 -1.04 10.57
CA GLY A 333 -10.12 -0.28 9.33
C GLY A 333 -9.56 -0.99 8.11
N ALA A 334 -8.84 -2.11 8.29
CA ALA A 334 -8.36 -2.94 7.19
C ALA A 334 -9.53 -3.48 6.36
N VAL A 335 -9.33 -3.57 5.05
CA VAL A 335 -10.33 -4.09 4.12
C VAL A 335 -9.79 -5.38 3.53
N PRO A 336 -10.62 -6.44 3.38
CA PRO A 336 -10.17 -7.65 2.71
C PRO A 336 -9.80 -7.37 1.25
N ASP A 337 -8.63 -7.84 0.84
CA ASP A 337 -8.08 -7.61 -0.50
C ASP A 337 -7.38 -8.84 -1.11
N ALA A 338 -7.15 -8.78 -2.42
CA ALA A 338 -6.54 -9.83 -3.23
C ALA A 338 -5.00 -9.80 -3.22
N ASP A 339 -4.38 -9.08 -2.29
CA ASP A 339 -2.95 -9.15 -2.00
C ASP A 339 -2.74 -9.93 -0.70
N ASP A 340 -3.41 -9.50 0.37
CA ASP A 340 -3.33 -10.07 1.71
C ASP A 340 -4.08 -11.39 1.87
N THR A 341 -5.24 -11.55 1.22
CA THR A 341 -5.98 -12.82 1.27
C THR A 341 -5.14 -13.98 0.69
N PRO A 342 -4.51 -13.86 -0.50
CA PRO A 342 -3.56 -14.85 -0.95
C PRO A 342 -2.35 -15.06 -0.03
N GLY A 343 -1.79 -13.98 0.54
CA GLY A 343 -0.69 -14.07 1.50
C GLY A 343 -1.05 -14.93 2.71
N ALA A 344 -2.19 -14.65 3.35
CA ALA A 344 -2.73 -15.42 4.45
C ALA A 344 -3.00 -16.89 4.05
N LEU A 345 -3.58 -17.13 2.88
CA LEU A 345 -3.82 -18.49 2.39
C LEU A 345 -2.54 -19.29 2.18
N LEU A 346 -1.47 -18.65 1.66
CA LEU A 346 -0.16 -19.30 1.50
C LEU A 346 0.48 -19.58 2.86
N ALA A 347 0.42 -18.63 3.79
CA ALA A 347 0.91 -18.79 5.17
C ALA A 347 0.18 -19.92 5.93
N LEU A 348 -1.14 -20.00 5.78
CA LEU A 348 -1.95 -21.08 6.36
C LEU A 348 -1.68 -22.42 5.69
N ALA A 349 -1.39 -22.46 4.39
CA ALA A 349 -1.03 -23.71 3.70
C ALA A 349 0.30 -24.28 4.23
N VAL A 350 1.32 -23.45 4.42
CA VAL A 350 2.59 -23.91 5.02
C VAL A 350 2.40 -24.36 6.47
N TRP A 351 1.55 -23.67 7.25
CA TRP A 351 1.21 -24.10 8.61
C TRP A 351 0.47 -25.44 8.62
N ARG A 352 -0.57 -25.60 7.78
CA ARG A 352 -1.34 -26.85 7.63
C ARG A 352 -0.44 -28.04 7.33
N ASN A 353 0.56 -27.82 6.50
CA ASN A 353 1.47 -28.87 6.02
C ASN A 353 2.67 -29.09 6.95
N SER A 354 2.83 -28.30 8.01
CA SER A 354 3.89 -28.53 8.98
C SER A 354 3.73 -29.89 9.69
N PRO A 355 4.84 -30.61 9.95
CA PRO A 355 4.85 -31.82 10.77
C PRO A 355 4.22 -31.64 12.16
N SER A 356 4.40 -30.47 12.77
CA SER A 356 3.92 -30.19 14.13
C SER A 356 2.49 -29.67 14.19
N CYS A 357 1.80 -29.55 13.04
CA CYS A 357 0.44 -29.03 13.00
C CYS A 357 -0.56 -30.03 13.60
N SER A 358 -1.29 -29.58 14.62
CA SER A 358 -2.31 -30.39 15.30
C SER A 358 -3.54 -30.62 14.41
N GLU A 359 -4.25 -31.74 14.60
CA GLU A 359 -5.46 -32.04 13.83
C GLU A 359 -6.56 -30.97 14.03
N ARG A 360 -6.64 -30.43 15.26
CA ARG A 360 -7.53 -29.32 15.58
C ARG A 360 -7.22 -28.08 14.75
N ASP A 361 -5.95 -27.72 14.63
CA ASP A 361 -5.53 -26.57 13.86
C ASP A 361 -5.71 -26.80 12.37
N ARG A 362 -5.40 -28.00 11.85
CA ARG A 362 -5.70 -28.38 10.45
C ARG A 362 -7.17 -28.15 10.11
N ALA A 363 -8.10 -28.54 10.97
CA ALA A 363 -9.53 -28.32 10.76
C ALA A 363 -9.89 -26.83 10.70
N ARG A 364 -9.40 -26.02 11.65
CA ARG A 364 -9.63 -24.56 11.69
C ARG A 364 -9.05 -23.86 10.46
N ILE A 365 -7.85 -24.27 10.04
CA ILE A 365 -7.15 -23.75 8.88
C ILE A 365 -7.92 -24.09 7.60
N ASN A 366 -8.42 -25.33 7.45
CA ASN A 366 -9.24 -25.73 6.30
C ASN A 366 -10.55 -24.93 6.20
N GLU A 367 -11.21 -24.65 7.32
CA GLU A 367 -12.41 -23.81 7.37
C GLU A 367 -12.10 -22.39 6.89
N ALA A 368 -11.07 -21.76 7.47
CA ALA A 368 -10.64 -20.42 7.10
C ALA A 368 -10.23 -20.34 5.62
N ALA A 369 -9.46 -21.32 5.14
CA ALA A 369 -9.02 -21.37 3.75
C ALA A 369 -10.16 -21.57 2.77
N THR A 370 -11.17 -22.38 3.12
CA THR A 370 -12.37 -22.55 2.29
C THR A 370 -13.08 -21.21 2.10
N ALA A 371 -13.27 -20.44 3.17
CA ALA A 371 -13.87 -19.11 3.08
C ALA A 371 -13.01 -18.12 2.27
N GLY A 372 -11.68 -18.15 2.42
CA GLY A 372 -10.76 -17.30 1.66
C GLY A 372 -10.73 -17.60 0.16
N ILE A 373 -10.71 -18.88 -0.21
CA ILE A 373 -10.77 -19.31 -1.61
C ILE A 373 -12.12 -18.95 -2.24
N GLU A 374 -13.23 -19.16 -1.53
CA GLU A 374 -14.54 -18.73 -2.01
C GLU A 374 -14.60 -17.21 -2.24
N TRP A 375 -14.03 -16.42 -1.33
CA TRP A 375 -13.93 -14.97 -1.46
C TRP A 375 -13.14 -14.56 -2.72
N LEU A 376 -11.95 -15.14 -2.94
CA LEU A 376 -11.14 -14.89 -4.14
C LEU A 376 -11.89 -15.25 -5.43
N LEU A 377 -12.57 -16.40 -5.46
CA LEU A 377 -13.37 -16.83 -6.61
C LEU A 377 -14.58 -15.93 -6.88
N ASN A 378 -15.08 -15.20 -5.88
CA ASN A 378 -16.21 -14.28 -6.02
C ASN A 378 -15.78 -12.91 -6.58
N ILE A 379 -14.53 -12.48 -6.32
CA ILE A 379 -14.05 -11.16 -6.74
C ILE A 379 -13.34 -11.13 -8.10
N GLN A 380 -13.06 -12.28 -8.72
CA GLN A 380 -12.43 -12.34 -10.04
C GLN A 380 -13.23 -11.55 -11.10
N ASN A 381 -12.53 -10.72 -11.88
CA ASN A 381 -13.14 -9.92 -12.93
C ASN A 381 -13.44 -10.75 -14.19
N SER A 382 -14.33 -10.24 -15.04
CA SER A 382 -14.71 -10.92 -16.30
C SER A 382 -13.57 -11.03 -17.33
N ASN A 383 -12.50 -10.25 -17.16
CA ASN A 383 -11.28 -10.35 -17.98
C ASN A 383 -10.32 -11.45 -17.50
N GLY A 384 -10.68 -12.21 -16.45
CA GLY A 384 -9.89 -13.30 -15.90
C GLY A 384 -8.91 -12.90 -14.78
N GLY A 385 -8.57 -11.62 -14.64
CA GLY A 385 -7.66 -11.17 -13.58
C GLY A 385 -8.37 -10.80 -12.27
N TRP A 386 -7.58 -10.59 -11.21
CA TRP A 386 -8.08 -10.20 -9.88
C TRP A 386 -7.88 -8.70 -9.61
N PRO A 387 -8.93 -7.99 -9.14
CA PRO A 387 -8.83 -6.63 -8.61
C PRO A 387 -8.33 -6.65 -7.16
N THR A 388 -8.13 -5.47 -6.55
CA THR A 388 -7.70 -5.39 -5.13
C THR A 388 -8.83 -5.77 -4.17
N PHE A 389 -9.90 -4.97 -4.07
CA PHE A 389 -10.85 -5.11 -2.96
C PHE A 389 -12.17 -5.79 -3.32
N CYS A 390 -12.67 -5.58 -4.54
CA CYS A 390 -13.99 -6.05 -4.93
C CYS A 390 -14.09 -6.28 -6.43
N ARG A 391 -15.00 -7.16 -6.82
CA ARG A 391 -15.31 -7.41 -8.24
C ARG A 391 -15.69 -6.11 -8.93
N GLY A 392 -14.80 -5.65 -9.80
CA GLY A 392 -14.86 -4.37 -10.46
C GLY A 392 -15.34 -4.48 -11.90
N TRP A 393 -15.71 -3.33 -12.49
CA TRP A 393 -16.15 -3.24 -13.89
C TRP A 393 -15.01 -2.81 -14.83
N GLY A 394 -13.76 -2.84 -14.35
CA GLY A 394 -12.53 -2.55 -15.11
C GLY A 394 -12.29 -1.08 -15.50
N LYS A 395 -13.05 -0.12 -14.94
CA LYS A 395 -12.98 1.31 -15.33
C LYS A 395 -12.25 2.24 -14.36
N LEU A 396 -12.06 1.82 -13.11
CA LEU A 396 -11.37 2.61 -12.07
C LEU A 396 -10.10 1.88 -11.61
N PRO A 397 -9.04 2.58 -11.19
CA PRO A 397 -7.72 1.97 -10.90
C PRO A 397 -7.71 0.83 -9.88
N PHE A 398 -8.69 0.73 -8.97
CA PHE A 398 -8.76 -0.29 -7.91
C PHE A 398 -9.77 -1.42 -8.21
N ASP A 399 -10.61 -1.21 -9.24
CA ASP A 399 -11.55 -2.18 -9.80
C ASP A 399 -10.92 -2.92 -10.99
N ARG A 400 -9.72 -2.51 -11.44
CA ARG A 400 -8.99 -3.15 -12.53
C ARG A 400 -8.19 -4.32 -11.99
N SER A 401 -8.03 -5.33 -12.82
CA SER A 401 -7.20 -6.47 -12.48
C SER A 401 -5.72 -6.10 -12.53
N GLY A 402 -4.95 -6.52 -11.52
CA GLY A 402 -3.48 -6.38 -11.46
C GLY A 402 -2.76 -7.68 -11.84
N ALA A 403 -1.57 -7.59 -12.43
CA ALA A 403 -0.79 -8.79 -12.80
C ALA A 403 -0.22 -9.50 -11.56
N ASP A 404 0.34 -8.73 -10.63
CA ASP A 404 0.76 -9.14 -9.27
C ASP A 404 -0.39 -9.78 -8.49
N LEU A 405 -1.53 -9.10 -8.37
CA LEU A 405 -2.71 -9.61 -7.65
C LEU A 405 -3.25 -10.91 -8.27
N THR A 406 -3.26 -10.99 -9.61
CA THR A 406 -3.65 -12.23 -10.31
C THR A 406 -2.66 -13.35 -10.04
N ALA A 407 -1.35 -13.07 -10.02
CA ALA A 407 -0.34 -14.05 -9.67
C ALA A 407 -0.50 -14.54 -8.22
N HIS A 408 -0.71 -13.64 -7.26
CA HIS A 408 -0.95 -13.98 -5.86
C HIS A 408 -2.17 -14.89 -5.71
N ALA A 409 -3.31 -14.50 -6.30
CA ALA A 409 -4.52 -15.32 -6.30
C ALA A 409 -4.27 -16.71 -6.91
N LEU A 410 -3.60 -16.81 -8.06
CA LEU A 410 -3.26 -18.09 -8.68
C LEU A 410 -2.41 -18.99 -7.76
N ARG A 411 -1.43 -18.42 -7.05
CA ARG A 411 -0.60 -19.18 -6.09
C ARG A 411 -1.44 -19.71 -4.92
N ALA A 412 -2.33 -18.88 -4.37
CA ALA A 412 -3.23 -19.31 -3.31
C ALA A 412 -4.21 -20.40 -3.77
N LEU A 413 -4.82 -20.26 -4.96
CA LEU A 413 -5.68 -21.30 -5.54
C LEU A 413 -4.94 -22.62 -5.71
N LYS A 414 -3.66 -22.59 -6.08
CA LYS A 414 -2.84 -23.80 -6.22
C LYS A 414 -2.54 -24.47 -4.89
N ALA A 415 -2.20 -23.69 -3.86
CA ALA A 415 -1.89 -24.19 -2.52
C ALA A 415 -3.09 -24.90 -1.87
N TRP A 416 -4.31 -24.59 -2.32
CA TRP A 416 -5.57 -25.13 -1.81
C TRP A 416 -6.37 -25.90 -2.87
N TRP A 417 -5.67 -26.46 -3.87
CA TRP A 417 -6.29 -27.19 -4.98
C TRP A 417 -7.06 -28.44 -4.54
N ASP A 418 -6.77 -28.98 -3.35
CA ASP A 418 -7.44 -30.14 -2.76
C ASP A 418 -8.82 -29.81 -2.14
N LEU A 419 -9.18 -28.53 -2.00
CA LEU A 419 -10.49 -28.11 -1.54
C LEU A 419 -11.60 -28.38 -2.59
N PRO A 420 -12.86 -28.59 -2.17
CA PRO A 420 -13.94 -29.08 -3.04
C PRO A 420 -14.56 -28.02 -3.97
N PHE A 421 -13.75 -27.17 -4.59
CA PHE A 421 -14.21 -26.17 -5.58
C PHE A 421 -14.22 -26.70 -7.03
N GLY A 422 -13.50 -27.79 -7.30
CA GLY A 422 -13.50 -28.51 -8.57
C GLY A 422 -13.32 -27.61 -9.80
N LYS A 423 -14.20 -27.77 -10.79
CA LYS A 423 -14.14 -27.04 -12.06
C LYS A 423 -14.16 -25.51 -11.91
N ARG A 424 -14.78 -24.97 -10.85
CA ARG A 424 -14.84 -23.52 -10.66
C ARG A 424 -13.46 -22.93 -10.45
N LEU A 425 -12.63 -23.59 -9.63
CA LEU A 425 -11.26 -23.18 -9.37
C LEU A 425 -10.38 -23.35 -10.61
N GLU A 426 -10.54 -24.47 -11.33
CA GLU A 426 -9.84 -24.72 -12.61
C GLU A 426 -10.12 -23.61 -13.65
N HIS A 427 -11.40 -23.28 -13.89
CA HIS A 427 -11.77 -22.22 -14.83
C HIS A 427 -11.23 -20.85 -14.39
N ALA A 428 -11.27 -20.56 -13.08
CA ALA A 428 -10.72 -19.32 -12.55
C ALA A 428 -9.21 -19.23 -12.81
N ALA A 429 -8.47 -20.31 -12.60
CA ALA A 429 -7.04 -20.37 -12.83
C ALA A 429 -6.69 -20.19 -14.32
N ASP A 430 -7.39 -20.89 -15.22
CA ASP A 430 -7.16 -20.75 -16.66
C ASP A 430 -7.45 -19.33 -17.17
N ALA A 431 -8.53 -18.71 -16.68
CA ALA A 431 -8.84 -17.32 -16.99
C ALA A 431 -7.76 -16.36 -16.45
N GLY A 432 -7.20 -16.64 -15.26
CA GLY A 432 -6.09 -15.90 -14.68
C GLY A 432 -4.82 -15.95 -15.52
N PHE A 433 -4.41 -17.13 -15.97
CA PHE A 433 -3.26 -17.26 -16.87
C PHE A 433 -3.49 -16.63 -18.24
N LEU A 434 -4.72 -16.69 -18.77
CA LEU A 434 -5.06 -15.98 -20.00
C LEU A 434 -4.94 -14.46 -19.82
N PHE A 435 -5.39 -13.92 -18.69
CA PHE A 435 -5.22 -12.52 -18.35
C PHE A 435 -3.74 -12.13 -18.28
N LEU A 436 -2.91 -12.92 -17.59
CA LEU A 436 -1.46 -12.66 -17.49
C LEU A 436 -0.81 -12.67 -18.87
N ALA A 437 -1.12 -13.65 -19.72
CA ALA A 437 -0.59 -13.70 -21.09
C ALA A 437 -1.00 -12.47 -21.93
N GLN A 438 -2.22 -11.94 -21.75
CA GLN A 438 -2.68 -10.72 -22.43
C GLN A 438 -2.06 -9.43 -21.88
N ARG A 439 -1.51 -9.45 -20.67
CA ARG A 439 -0.91 -8.29 -19.99
C ARG A 439 0.60 -8.26 -20.03
N GLN A 440 1.23 -9.32 -20.54
CA GLN A 440 2.67 -9.35 -20.75
C GLN A 440 3.05 -8.27 -21.77
N ARG A 441 4.09 -7.50 -21.46
CA ARG A 441 4.67 -6.52 -22.37
C ARG A 441 5.43 -7.23 -23.49
N GLU A 442 5.70 -6.51 -24.57
CA GLU A 442 6.45 -7.05 -25.72
C GLU A 442 7.86 -7.51 -25.35
N ASP A 443 8.46 -6.89 -24.32
CA ASP A 443 9.76 -7.27 -23.78
C ASP A 443 9.73 -8.50 -22.85
N GLY A 444 8.55 -9.03 -22.55
CA GLY A 444 8.36 -10.19 -21.67
C GLY A 444 8.03 -9.85 -20.21
N SER A 445 8.04 -8.58 -19.82
CA SER A 445 7.81 -8.16 -18.43
C SER A 445 6.32 -7.95 -18.08
N TRP A 446 6.03 -7.87 -16.78
CA TRP A 446 4.73 -7.44 -16.24
C TRP A 446 4.88 -6.30 -15.24
N ASN A 447 3.97 -5.34 -15.31
CA ASN A 447 3.88 -4.27 -14.32
C ASN A 447 2.94 -4.67 -13.16
N PRO A 448 3.35 -4.45 -11.90
CA PRO A 448 2.49 -4.60 -10.73
C PRO A 448 1.54 -3.40 -10.57
N LEU A 449 0.56 -3.52 -9.68
CA LEU A 449 -0.38 -2.44 -9.37
C LEU A 449 0.05 -1.61 -8.15
N TRP A 450 0.60 -2.26 -7.13
CA TRP A 450 0.86 -1.66 -5.81
C TRP A 450 2.33 -1.38 -5.51
N PHE A 451 3.20 -1.63 -6.48
CA PHE A 451 4.64 -1.47 -6.33
C PHE A 451 5.21 -0.64 -7.48
N GLY A 452 6.12 0.26 -7.16
CA GLY A 452 6.75 1.20 -8.09
C GLY A 452 8.26 1.25 -7.92
N ASN A 453 8.92 1.98 -8.81
CA ASN A 453 10.31 2.36 -8.66
C ASN A 453 10.46 3.87 -8.95
N GLN A 454 10.92 4.66 -7.98
CA GLN A 454 11.01 6.12 -8.11
C GLN A 454 12.01 6.57 -9.18
N ASP A 455 12.98 5.71 -9.52
CA ASP A 455 14.02 5.97 -10.50
C ASP A 455 13.63 5.54 -11.92
N HIS A 456 12.51 4.81 -12.06
CA HIS A 456 11.95 4.51 -13.37
C HIS A 456 11.19 5.75 -13.89
N PRO A 457 11.40 6.20 -15.15
CA PRO A 457 10.75 7.40 -15.69
C PRO A 457 9.22 7.41 -15.59
N ASP A 458 8.61 6.23 -15.74
CA ASP A 458 7.16 6.03 -15.63
C ASP A 458 6.69 5.67 -14.21
N GLU A 459 7.58 5.70 -13.21
CA GLU A 459 7.33 5.27 -11.82
C GLU A 459 6.90 3.77 -11.70
N GLU A 460 7.14 2.96 -12.74
CA GLU A 460 6.75 1.54 -12.82
C GLU A 460 7.81 0.59 -12.24
N ASN A 461 7.39 -0.60 -11.75
CA ASN A 461 8.31 -1.63 -11.26
C ASN A 461 8.13 -2.98 -11.97
N PRO A 462 8.58 -3.12 -13.23
CA PRO A 462 8.46 -4.37 -13.96
C PRO A 462 9.28 -5.52 -13.34
N ILE A 463 10.30 -5.23 -12.54
CA ILE A 463 11.07 -6.25 -11.79
C ILE A 463 10.16 -6.96 -10.79
N TYR A 464 9.50 -6.19 -9.91
CA TYR A 464 8.58 -6.73 -8.91
C TYR A 464 7.45 -7.53 -9.57
N GLY A 465 6.78 -6.94 -10.57
CA GLY A 465 5.65 -7.58 -11.24
C GLY A 465 6.05 -8.89 -11.93
N THR A 466 7.17 -8.88 -12.65
CA THR A 466 7.66 -10.08 -13.36
C THR A 466 8.09 -11.18 -12.39
N ALA A 467 8.80 -10.83 -11.31
CA ALA A 467 9.21 -11.78 -10.27
C ALA A 467 7.99 -12.48 -9.65
N LYS A 468 6.98 -11.72 -9.19
CA LYS A 468 5.77 -12.29 -8.57
C LYS A 468 4.96 -13.15 -9.55
N VAL A 469 4.85 -12.75 -10.82
CA VAL A 469 4.15 -13.54 -11.85
C VAL A 469 4.87 -14.86 -12.10
N LEU A 470 6.20 -14.88 -12.22
CA LEU A 470 6.96 -16.11 -12.45
C LEU A 470 6.80 -17.13 -11.31
N LEU A 471 6.67 -16.69 -10.06
CA LEU A 471 6.36 -17.59 -8.94
C LEU A 471 5.02 -18.32 -9.12
N ALA A 472 4.01 -17.66 -9.71
CA ALA A 472 2.75 -18.32 -10.05
C ALA A 472 2.95 -19.34 -11.18
N TYR A 473 3.72 -19.01 -12.22
CA TYR A 473 4.04 -19.98 -13.28
C TYR A 473 4.80 -21.20 -12.73
N ARG A 474 5.73 -21.00 -11.78
CA ARG A 474 6.42 -22.08 -11.07
C ARG A 474 5.43 -22.99 -10.33
N ASP A 475 4.58 -22.42 -9.48
CA ASP A 475 3.68 -23.19 -8.60
C ASP A 475 2.69 -24.06 -9.42
N TRP A 476 2.36 -23.62 -10.63
CA TRP A 476 1.50 -24.34 -11.58
C TRP A 476 2.25 -25.22 -12.59
N GLN A 477 3.57 -25.39 -12.44
CA GLN A 477 4.40 -26.17 -13.37
C GLN A 477 4.34 -25.65 -14.83
N ARG A 478 4.16 -24.34 -15.00
CA ARG A 478 4.09 -23.64 -16.29
C ARG A 478 5.38 -22.89 -16.64
N ALA A 479 6.48 -23.13 -15.93
CA ALA A 479 7.78 -22.48 -16.21
C ALA A 479 8.31 -22.72 -17.64
N GLY A 480 7.86 -23.78 -18.32
CA GLY A 480 8.23 -24.10 -19.70
C GLY A 480 7.45 -23.36 -20.79
N THR A 481 6.47 -22.52 -20.45
CA THR A 481 5.72 -21.76 -21.47
C THR A 481 6.54 -20.60 -22.03
N GLU A 482 6.20 -20.15 -23.24
CA GLU A 482 6.92 -19.05 -23.89
C GLU A 482 6.85 -17.74 -23.08
N GLN A 483 5.72 -17.48 -22.42
CA GLN A 483 5.58 -16.32 -21.52
C GLN A 483 6.59 -16.37 -20.37
N ALA A 484 6.73 -17.54 -19.71
CA ALA A 484 7.65 -17.70 -18.59
C ALA A 484 9.11 -17.61 -19.04
N LYS A 485 9.45 -18.17 -20.21
CA LYS A 485 10.80 -18.07 -20.79
C LYS A 485 11.18 -16.64 -21.15
N ALA A 486 10.28 -15.91 -21.80
CA ALA A 486 10.50 -14.50 -22.17
C ALA A 486 10.72 -13.63 -20.92
N ALA A 487 9.88 -13.80 -19.90
CA ALA A 487 10.01 -13.11 -18.63
C ALA A 487 11.30 -13.45 -17.87
N LEU A 488 11.71 -14.73 -17.87
CA LEU A 488 12.96 -15.16 -17.26
C LEU A 488 14.18 -14.57 -17.98
N ALA A 489 14.16 -14.56 -19.31
CA ALA A 489 15.19 -13.91 -20.12
C ALA A 489 15.26 -12.40 -19.82
N TRP A 490 14.11 -11.73 -19.77
CA TRP A 490 14.01 -10.31 -19.45
C TRP A 490 14.58 -9.97 -18.07
N LEU A 491 14.28 -10.76 -17.03
CA LEU A 491 14.88 -10.56 -15.70
C LEU A 491 16.40 -10.69 -15.76
N CYS A 492 16.94 -11.68 -16.46
CA CYS A 492 18.40 -11.84 -16.59
C CYS A 492 19.05 -10.66 -17.30
N THR A 493 18.44 -10.16 -18.39
CA THR A 493 18.96 -9.00 -19.14
C THR A 493 18.77 -7.67 -18.43
N SER A 494 17.90 -7.61 -17.43
CA SER A 494 17.63 -6.41 -16.62
C SER A 494 18.51 -6.32 -15.37
N GLN A 495 19.48 -7.22 -15.20
CA GLN A 495 20.44 -7.17 -14.08
C GLN A 495 21.42 -6.01 -14.27
N ASN A 496 21.65 -5.25 -13.21
CA ASN A 496 22.59 -4.13 -13.21
C ASN A 496 24.05 -4.60 -13.25
N ASP A 497 24.97 -3.68 -13.52
CA ASP A 497 26.42 -3.96 -13.58
C ASP A 497 26.95 -4.43 -12.22
N ASP A 498 26.40 -3.89 -11.12
CA ASP A 498 26.73 -4.30 -9.75
C ASP A 498 26.25 -5.71 -9.38
N GLY A 499 25.39 -6.32 -10.22
CA GLY A 499 24.88 -7.68 -10.02
C GLY A 499 23.51 -7.75 -9.33
N GLY A 500 22.97 -6.64 -8.85
CA GLY A 500 21.60 -6.59 -8.32
C GLY A 500 20.55 -6.22 -9.37
N TRP A 501 19.34 -5.94 -8.90
CA TRP A 501 18.24 -5.37 -9.66
C TRP A 501 17.66 -4.16 -8.91
N GLY A 502 17.16 -3.18 -9.64
CA GLY A 502 16.47 -2.02 -9.07
C GLY A 502 16.77 -0.70 -9.76
N GLY A 503 16.55 0.40 -9.02
CA GLY A 503 16.50 1.78 -9.53
C GLY A 503 17.80 2.35 -10.09
N GLY A 504 17.69 3.00 -11.26
CA GLY A 504 18.78 3.43 -12.15
C GLY A 504 19.73 4.54 -11.66
N THR A 505 20.18 5.42 -12.58
CA THR A 505 21.32 6.35 -12.36
C THR A 505 21.12 7.44 -11.29
N ALA A 506 19.99 7.48 -10.58
CA ALA A 506 19.51 8.64 -9.82
C ALA A 506 19.52 8.51 -8.28
N VAL A 507 19.97 7.40 -7.68
CA VAL A 507 20.24 7.35 -6.22
C VAL A 507 21.53 8.15 -5.91
N VAL A 508 21.46 9.48 -6.01
CA VAL A 508 22.62 10.37 -5.87
C VAL A 508 22.75 10.95 -4.46
N ASP A 509 21.68 11.12 -3.68
CA ASP A 509 21.72 11.99 -2.50
C ASP A 509 21.25 11.41 -1.15
N ALA A 510 21.02 10.10 -1.03
CA ALA A 510 20.60 9.52 0.25
C ALA A 510 21.69 8.72 1.00
N SER A 511 22.83 8.41 0.37
CA SER A 511 23.98 7.84 1.06
C SER A 511 25.27 8.13 0.30
N GLU A 512 26.39 8.28 1.02
CA GLU A 512 27.75 8.40 0.47
C GLU A 512 28.20 7.09 -0.22
N GLY A 513 27.43 6.53 -1.15
CA GLY A 513 27.71 5.24 -1.76
C GLY A 513 26.62 4.76 -2.72
N ARG A 514 26.91 4.85 -4.02
CA ARG A 514 26.06 4.43 -5.14
C ARG A 514 25.54 2.99 -4.96
N ARG A 515 24.24 2.76 -5.09
CA ARG A 515 23.71 1.45 -5.49
C ARG A 515 22.73 1.64 -6.64
N GLN A 516 23.00 0.99 -7.78
CA GLN A 516 22.04 0.89 -8.90
C GLN A 516 20.91 -0.10 -8.56
N SER A 517 21.07 -0.84 -7.46
CA SER A 517 20.22 -1.96 -7.10
C SER A 517 19.65 -1.76 -5.69
N SER A 518 18.40 -2.13 -5.50
CA SER A 518 17.75 -2.15 -4.17
C SER A 518 17.77 -3.56 -3.60
N VAL A 519 17.67 -3.67 -2.28
CA VAL A 519 17.63 -4.98 -1.61
C VAL A 519 16.33 -5.70 -1.95
N GLU A 520 15.21 -4.97 -2.01
CA GLU A 520 13.89 -5.52 -2.25
C GLU A 520 13.79 -6.13 -3.66
N GLU A 521 14.17 -5.39 -4.69
CA GLU A 521 14.08 -5.86 -6.08
C GLU A 521 15.10 -6.95 -6.38
N THR A 522 16.31 -6.84 -5.79
CA THR A 522 17.33 -7.89 -5.91
C THR A 522 16.89 -9.17 -5.22
N ALA A 523 16.39 -9.10 -3.98
CA ALA A 523 15.96 -10.27 -3.23
C ALA A 523 14.77 -10.97 -3.89
N LEU A 524 13.78 -10.22 -4.37
CA LEU A 524 12.64 -10.80 -5.12
C LEU A 524 13.09 -11.53 -6.38
N THR A 525 14.02 -10.94 -7.14
CA THR A 525 14.55 -11.57 -8.35
C THR A 525 15.38 -12.80 -8.01
N VAL A 526 16.24 -12.74 -7.00
CA VAL A 526 17.07 -13.87 -6.56
C VAL A 526 16.20 -15.04 -6.06
N GLU A 527 15.17 -14.77 -5.24
CA GLU A 527 14.21 -15.81 -4.83
C GLU A 527 13.56 -16.49 -6.05
N THR A 528 13.14 -15.68 -7.01
CA THR A 528 12.49 -16.14 -8.24
C THR A 528 13.43 -17.00 -9.06
N LEU A 529 14.63 -16.49 -9.38
CA LEU A 529 15.63 -17.21 -10.16
C LEU A 529 16.04 -18.51 -9.48
N ALA A 530 16.28 -18.51 -8.16
CA ALA A 530 16.62 -19.71 -7.39
C ALA A 530 15.51 -20.77 -7.41
N SER A 531 14.27 -20.37 -7.70
CA SER A 531 13.10 -21.24 -7.74
C SER A 531 12.69 -21.68 -9.15
N MET A 532 13.39 -21.24 -10.20
CA MET A 532 13.06 -21.50 -11.60
C MET A 532 14.04 -22.49 -12.24
N PRO A 533 13.62 -23.26 -13.27
CA PRO A 533 14.53 -24.05 -14.06
C PRO A 533 15.41 -23.12 -14.92
N LEU A 534 16.67 -22.92 -14.51
CA LEU A 534 17.62 -22.04 -15.19
C LEU A 534 18.53 -22.81 -16.15
N SER A 535 18.87 -22.19 -17.29
CA SER A 535 20.04 -22.59 -18.09
C SER A 535 21.35 -22.30 -17.35
N GLU A 536 22.46 -22.83 -17.85
CA GLU A 536 23.79 -22.53 -17.32
C GLU A 536 24.08 -21.01 -17.37
N ASP A 537 23.74 -20.36 -18.48
CA ASP A 537 23.88 -18.91 -18.60
C ASP A 537 23.01 -18.16 -17.58
N GLN A 538 21.75 -18.55 -17.41
CA GLN A 538 20.85 -17.90 -16.45
C GLN A 538 21.31 -18.09 -14.99
N ARG A 539 21.98 -19.21 -14.69
CA ARG A 539 22.55 -19.46 -13.35
C ARG A 539 23.63 -18.44 -12.99
N MET A 540 24.37 -17.91 -13.97
CA MET A 540 25.38 -16.88 -13.70
C MET A 540 24.76 -15.59 -13.13
N HIS A 541 23.54 -15.23 -13.58
CA HIS A 541 22.81 -14.07 -13.07
C HIS A 541 22.36 -14.30 -11.63
N LEU A 542 21.86 -15.51 -11.31
CA LEU A 542 21.51 -15.91 -9.95
C LEU A 542 22.72 -15.82 -9.01
N GLU A 543 23.89 -16.31 -9.43
CA GLU A 543 25.11 -16.25 -8.61
C GLU A 543 25.56 -14.82 -8.33
N ARG A 544 25.52 -13.93 -9.33
CA ARG A 544 25.85 -12.50 -9.16
C ARG A 544 24.89 -11.82 -8.19
N GLY A 545 23.59 -12.05 -8.34
CA GLY A 545 22.57 -11.50 -7.45
C GLY A 545 22.67 -12.00 -6.01
N GLY A 546 22.91 -13.32 -5.85
CA GLY A 546 23.12 -13.91 -4.53
C GLY A 546 24.39 -13.37 -3.86
N ALA A 547 25.47 -13.17 -4.61
CA ALA A 547 26.69 -12.54 -4.07
C ALA A 547 26.44 -11.10 -3.63
N TRP A 548 25.73 -10.31 -4.43
CA TRP A 548 25.34 -8.94 -4.09
C TRP A 548 24.50 -8.88 -2.80
N LEU A 549 23.55 -9.80 -2.61
CA LEU A 549 22.74 -9.86 -1.38
C LEU A 549 23.57 -10.26 -0.15
N VAL A 550 24.52 -11.19 -0.30
CA VAL A 550 25.46 -11.54 0.78
C VAL A 550 26.27 -10.30 1.18
N GLU A 551 26.79 -9.54 0.22
CA GLU A 551 27.49 -8.28 0.49
C GLU A 551 26.58 -7.22 1.12
N ALA A 552 25.31 -7.14 0.71
CA ALA A 552 24.33 -6.26 1.33
C ALA A 552 24.06 -6.63 2.80
N VAL A 553 24.09 -7.93 3.14
CA VAL A 553 23.99 -8.39 4.53
C VAL A 553 25.27 -8.12 5.32
N GLU A 554 26.44 -8.34 4.74
CA GLU A 554 27.73 -8.08 5.38
C GLU A 554 27.92 -6.59 5.71
N SER A 555 27.40 -5.70 4.84
CA SER A 555 27.48 -4.25 4.96
C SER A 555 26.29 -3.59 5.67
N ASP A 556 25.36 -4.36 6.24
CA ASP A 556 24.11 -3.87 6.88
C ASP A 556 23.13 -3.11 5.98
N ALA A 557 23.39 -3.03 4.68
CA ALA A 557 22.50 -2.35 3.74
C ALA A 557 21.14 -3.04 3.57
N PHE A 558 21.02 -4.33 3.92
CA PHE A 558 19.73 -5.03 3.99
C PHE A 558 18.78 -4.51 5.10
N LEU A 559 19.23 -3.59 5.94
CA LEU A 559 18.41 -2.87 6.91
C LEU A 559 17.85 -1.55 6.35
N ASP A 560 18.35 -1.11 5.19
CA ASP A 560 17.94 0.15 4.57
C ASP A 560 16.81 -0.08 3.56
N ALA A 561 15.57 0.18 3.99
CA ALA A 561 14.38 -0.03 3.18
C ALA A 561 14.22 1.03 2.08
N ALA A 562 13.91 0.59 0.86
CA ALA A 562 13.70 1.42 -0.31
C ALA A 562 12.22 1.78 -0.53
N PRO A 563 11.90 3.00 -1.04
CA PRO A 563 10.54 3.39 -1.40
C PRO A 563 10.02 2.64 -2.65
N ILE A 564 9.45 1.46 -2.43
CA ILE A 564 8.88 0.63 -3.51
C ILE A 564 7.36 0.50 -3.44
N GLY A 565 6.76 0.85 -2.30
CA GLY A 565 5.33 0.67 -2.08
C GLY A 565 4.52 1.84 -2.61
N PHE A 566 3.37 1.54 -3.21
CA PHE A 566 2.34 2.53 -3.49
C PHE A 566 1.16 2.37 -2.57
N TYR A 567 0.84 3.43 -1.83
CA TYR A 567 -0.50 3.62 -1.31
C TYR A 567 -1.36 4.32 -2.36
N PHE A 568 -2.58 3.83 -2.54
CA PHE A 568 -3.51 4.25 -3.58
C PHE A 568 -2.89 4.51 -4.99
N ALA A 569 -1.99 3.64 -5.44
CA ALA A 569 -1.35 3.63 -6.76
C ALA A 569 -0.37 4.77 -7.11
N LYS A 570 -0.19 5.80 -6.28
CA LYS A 570 0.71 6.95 -6.57
C LYS A 570 1.36 7.63 -5.36
N LEU A 571 1.14 7.13 -4.14
CA LEU A 571 1.73 7.70 -2.93
C LEU A 571 2.81 6.74 -2.42
N TRP A 572 4.05 7.19 -2.33
CA TRP A 572 5.15 6.30 -1.95
C TRP A 572 5.17 5.96 -0.47
N TYR A 573 5.56 4.74 -0.15
CA TYR A 573 5.99 4.33 1.19
C TYR A 573 7.14 3.31 1.09
N TYR A 574 7.90 3.16 2.17
CA TYR A 574 8.73 1.99 2.41
C TYR A 574 8.31 1.33 3.72
N GLU A 575 8.60 0.04 3.84
CA GLU A 575 8.28 -0.77 5.02
C GLU A 575 9.56 -1.39 5.56
N LYS A 576 9.86 -1.12 6.84
CA LYS A 576 11.09 -1.56 7.52
C LYS A 576 11.39 -3.05 7.32
N LEU A 577 10.36 -3.91 7.33
CA LEU A 577 10.57 -5.36 7.26
C LEU A 577 10.73 -5.93 5.84
N TYR A 578 10.42 -5.17 4.78
CA TYR A 578 10.53 -5.68 3.41
C TYR A 578 11.93 -6.21 3.04
N PRO A 579 13.02 -5.43 3.20
CA PRO A 579 14.34 -5.90 2.80
C PRO A 579 14.79 -7.11 3.66
N LEU A 580 14.43 -7.16 4.95
CA LEU A 580 14.68 -8.30 5.83
C LEU A 580 13.98 -9.57 5.34
N ILE A 581 12.65 -9.51 5.18
CA ILE A 581 11.82 -10.65 4.80
C ILE A 581 12.25 -11.20 3.44
N PHE A 582 12.44 -10.31 2.45
CA PHE A 582 12.83 -10.72 1.11
C PHE A 582 14.25 -11.30 1.10
N THR A 583 15.20 -10.73 1.85
CA THR A 583 16.56 -11.28 1.97
C THR A 583 16.56 -12.68 2.57
N VAL A 584 15.79 -12.92 3.65
CA VAL A 584 15.65 -14.25 4.26
C VAL A 584 15.08 -15.26 3.26
N SER A 585 14.03 -14.86 2.53
CA SER A 585 13.43 -15.69 1.48
C SER A 585 14.45 -16.04 0.39
N ALA A 586 15.12 -15.03 -0.16
CA ALA A 586 16.06 -15.16 -1.27
C ALA A 586 17.30 -16.00 -0.90
N LEU A 587 18.03 -15.62 0.15
CA LEU A 587 19.24 -16.34 0.57
C LEU A 587 18.89 -17.75 1.05
N GLY A 588 17.72 -17.93 1.64
CA GLY A 588 17.20 -19.25 1.99
C GLY A 588 17.03 -20.17 0.77
N LYS A 589 16.46 -19.67 -0.33
CA LYS A 589 16.36 -20.43 -1.58
C LYS A 589 17.72 -20.71 -2.20
N VAL A 590 18.63 -19.74 -2.22
CA VAL A 590 20.00 -19.94 -2.74
C VAL A 590 20.73 -21.01 -1.94
N LYS A 591 20.64 -20.97 -0.60
CA LYS A 591 21.29 -21.93 0.30
C LYS A 591 20.86 -23.38 0.06
N MET A 592 19.64 -23.63 -0.43
CA MET A 592 19.18 -25.00 -0.74
C MET A 592 19.70 -25.55 -2.08
N LEU A 593 20.31 -24.72 -2.92
CA LEU A 593 20.91 -25.16 -4.19
C LEU A 593 22.36 -25.65 -4.03
N TYR A 594 22.98 -25.36 -2.89
CA TYR A 594 24.33 -25.77 -2.50
C TYR A 594 24.24 -26.79 -1.35
#